data_AF-B0TAJ3-F1
#
_entry.id   AF-B0TAJ3-F1
#
_cell.length_a   1.000
_cell.length_b   1.000
_cell.length_c   1.000
_cell.angle_alpha   90.00
_cell.angle_beta   90.00
_cell.angle_gamma   90.00
#
_symmetry.space_group_name_H-M   'P 1'
#
loop_
_entity.id
_entity.type
_entity.pdbx_description
1 polymer ?
#
loop_
_entity_poly.entity_id
_entity_poly.type
_entity_poly.pdbx_seq_one_letter_code
_entity_poly.pdbx_strand_id
1 'polypeptide(L)'
;MLDIVRKALLAGLGAVTLTKERAEVIVEELVKKGEMSKEEAAKIIEELLEKSKEQREVVSETIKSEFSRLRNDFGLVTRKEYEALEARIAAIEEKLGIRPKEEVVIDAEPAPAEASAAETTGEKTE
;
A
#
# COMPACT_ATOMS: atom_id res chain seq x y z
N MET A 1 -0.26 -37.04 7.58
CA MET A 1 -1.26 -36.71 6.55
C MET A 1 -2.05 -35.46 6.95
N LEU A 2 -2.75 -35.46 8.09
CA LEU A 2 -3.50 -34.31 8.62
C LEU A 2 -2.68 -33.01 8.73
N ASP A 3 -1.42 -33.08 9.17
CA ASP A 3 -0.55 -31.89 9.26
C ASP A 3 -0.23 -31.25 7.90
N ILE A 4 -0.17 -32.05 6.84
CA ILE A 4 0.07 -31.55 5.48
C ILE A 4 -1.18 -30.87 4.95
N VAL A 5 -2.36 -31.43 5.23
CA VAL A 5 -3.65 -30.81 4.88
C VAL A 5 -3.85 -29.51 5.66
N ARG A 6 -3.53 -29.49 6.97
CA ARG A 6 -3.54 -28.28 7.80
C ARG A 6 -2.59 -27.23 7.24
N LYS A 7 -1.33 -27.59 6.95
CA LYS A 7 -0.35 -26.66 6.37
C LYS A 7 -0.76 -26.15 4.99
N ALA A 8 -1.37 -26.99 4.15
CA ALA A 8 -1.86 -26.60 2.82
C ALA A 8 -3.09 -25.68 2.90
N LEU A 9 -4.02 -25.93 3.82
CA LEU A 9 -5.16 -25.03 4.11
C LEU A 9 -4.66 -23.68 4.64
N LEU A 10 -3.69 -23.70 5.57
CA LEU A 10 -3.08 -22.49 6.13
C LEU A 10 -2.31 -21.69 5.08
N ALA A 11 -1.57 -22.36 4.20
CA ALA A 11 -0.89 -21.73 3.07
C ALA A 11 -1.90 -21.18 2.04
N GLY A 12 -3.01 -21.88 1.80
CA GLY A 12 -4.11 -21.42 0.95
C GLY A 12 -4.83 -20.20 1.52
N LEU A 13 -4.96 -20.09 2.84
CA LEU A 13 -5.56 -18.92 3.50
C LEU A 13 -4.65 -17.68 3.48
N GLY A 14 -3.33 -17.87 3.37
CA GLY A 14 -2.39 -16.77 3.18
C GLY A 14 -2.59 -15.99 1.87
N ALA A 15 -3.09 -16.66 0.82
CA ALA A 15 -3.33 -16.04 -0.48
C ALA A 15 -4.75 -15.43 -0.65
N VAL A 16 -5.71 -15.79 0.22
CA VAL A 16 -7.16 -15.48 0.03
C VAL A 16 -7.73 -14.55 1.13
N THR A 17 -6.89 -13.97 1.98
CA THR A 17 -7.31 -13.17 3.16
C THR A 17 -7.85 -14.06 4.30
N LEU A 18 -6.94 -14.52 5.16
CA LEU A 18 -7.28 -15.13 6.45
C LEU A 18 -8.01 -14.09 7.32
N THR A 19 -9.32 -14.27 7.51
CA THR A 19 -10.12 -13.53 8.50
C THR A 19 -10.53 -14.45 9.64
N LYS A 20 -10.83 -13.86 10.81
CA LYS A 20 -11.25 -14.60 11.99
C LYS A 20 -12.48 -15.48 11.69
N GLU A 21 -13.45 -14.95 10.95
CA GLU A 21 -14.67 -15.66 10.57
C GLU A 21 -14.36 -16.87 9.68
N ARG A 22 -13.40 -16.76 8.77
CA ARG A 22 -13.01 -17.88 7.89
C ARG A 22 -12.27 -18.97 8.65
N ALA A 23 -11.42 -18.60 9.59
CA ALA A 23 -10.75 -19.56 10.47
C ALA A 23 -11.77 -20.31 11.34
N GLU A 24 -12.73 -19.60 11.92
CA GLU A 24 -13.81 -20.18 12.73
C GLU A 24 -14.62 -21.22 11.93
N VAL A 25 -15.03 -20.92 10.70
CA VAL A 25 -15.81 -21.85 9.86
C VAL A 25 -15.05 -23.16 9.57
N ILE A 26 -13.78 -23.07 9.19
CA ILE A 26 -12.96 -24.25 8.85
C ILE A 26 -12.77 -25.14 10.08
N VAL A 27 -12.49 -24.50 11.21
CA VAL A 27 -12.29 -25.17 12.49
C VAL A 27 -13.60 -25.81 12.97
N GLU A 28 -14.74 -25.15 12.80
CA GLU A 28 -16.06 -25.71 13.11
C GLU A 28 -16.39 -26.95 12.27
N GLU A 29 -16.04 -26.96 10.98
CA GLU A 29 -16.23 -28.13 10.12
C GLU A 29 -15.42 -29.33 10.60
N LEU A 30 -14.18 -29.09 11.04
CA LEU A 30 -13.31 -30.13 11.58
C LEU A 30 -13.84 -30.69 12.91
N VAL A 31 -14.42 -29.84 13.77
CA VAL A 31 -15.12 -30.28 14.99
C VAL A 31 -16.37 -31.10 14.65
N LYS A 32 -17.18 -30.67 13.66
CA LYS A 32 -18.38 -31.40 13.21
C LYS A 32 -18.05 -32.76 12.64
N LYS A 33 -16.90 -32.90 11.97
CA LYS A 33 -16.38 -34.17 11.46
C LYS A 33 -15.78 -35.07 12.56
N GLY A 34 -15.69 -34.58 13.79
CA GLY A 34 -15.09 -35.31 14.91
C GLY A 34 -13.56 -35.41 14.84
N GLU A 35 -12.92 -34.65 13.95
CA GLU A 35 -11.45 -34.67 13.79
C GLU A 35 -10.72 -33.78 14.81
N MET A 36 -11.47 -33.04 15.63
CA MET A 36 -10.93 -32.05 16.56
C MET A 36 -11.92 -31.73 17.69
N SER A 37 -11.42 -31.45 18.90
CA SER A 37 -12.24 -30.96 20.01
C SER A 37 -12.53 -29.45 19.92
N LYS A 38 -13.56 -28.97 20.62
CA LYS A 38 -13.84 -27.53 20.69
C LYS A 38 -12.71 -26.73 21.37
N GLU A 39 -11.99 -27.32 22.31
CA GLU A 39 -10.83 -26.67 22.94
C GLU A 39 -9.64 -26.53 21.97
N GLU A 40 -9.34 -27.58 21.20
CA GLU A 40 -8.27 -27.57 20.19
C GLU A 40 -8.56 -26.54 19.09
N ALA A 41 -9.83 -26.45 18.70
CA ALA A 41 -10.35 -25.45 17.77
C ALA A 41 -10.03 -24.02 18.19
N ALA A 42 -10.38 -23.65 19.43
CA ALA A 42 -10.15 -22.31 19.96
C ALA A 42 -8.65 -21.96 19.98
N LYS A 43 -7.80 -22.91 20.39
CA LYS A 43 -6.35 -22.75 20.40
C LYS A 43 -5.77 -22.46 19.02
N ILE A 44 -6.21 -23.21 18.00
CA ILE A 44 -5.71 -23.02 16.63
C ILE A 44 -6.06 -21.63 16.09
N ILE A 45 -7.28 -21.14 16.37
CA ILE A 45 -7.71 -19.80 15.94
C ILE A 45 -6.83 -18.73 16.61
N GLU A 46 -6.57 -18.88 17.90
CA GLU A 46 -5.75 -17.93 18.66
C GLU A 46 -4.30 -17.90 18.16
N GLU A 47 -3.68 -19.07 17.97
CA GLU A 47 -2.33 -19.20 17.40
C GLU A 47 -2.23 -18.62 15.98
N LEU A 48 -3.27 -18.78 15.16
CA LEU A 48 -3.33 -18.21 13.81
C LEU A 48 -3.39 -16.68 13.83
N LEU A 49 -4.22 -16.12 14.72
CA LEU A 49 -4.37 -14.69 14.86
C LEU A 49 -3.09 -14.04 15.39
N GLU A 50 -2.43 -14.69 16.33
CA GLU A 50 -1.16 -14.23 16.88
C GLU A 50 -0.05 -14.26 15.82
N LYS A 51 0.15 -15.40 15.14
CA LYS A 51 1.13 -15.51 14.04
C LYS A 51 0.83 -14.54 12.90
N SER A 52 -0.45 -14.29 12.59
CA SER A 52 -0.81 -13.33 11.56
C SER A 52 -0.39 -11.90 11.93
N LYS A 53 -0.52 -11.50 13.20
CA LYS A 53 -0.09 -10.17 13.65
C LYS A 53 1.43 -10.02 13.53
N GLU A 54 2.17 -11.00 14.03
CA GLU A 54 3.63 -11.02 13.99
C GLU A 54 4.14 -10.98 12.54
N GLN A 55 3.57 -11.79 11.65
CA GLN A 55 3.93 -11.78 10.23
C GLN A 55 3.59 -10.45 9.55
N ARG A 56 2.46 -9.82 9.87
CA ARG A 56 2.10 -8.50 9.33
C ARG A 56 3.09 -7.42 9.76
N GLU A 57 3.58 -7.48 10.99
CA GLU A 57 4.56 -6.53 11.51
C GLU A 57 5.89 -6.67 10.76
N VAL A 58 6.41 -7.89 10.64
CA VAL A 58 7.65 -8.18 9.88
C VAL A 58 7.53 -7.73 8.41
N VAL A 59 6.39 -7.99 7.76
CA VAL A 59 6.14 -7.55 6.38
C VAL A 59 6.07 -6.02 6.31
N SER A 60 5.37 -5.37 7.25
CA SER A 60 5.30 -3.92 7.33
C SER A 60 6.68 -3.28 7.52
N GLU A 61 7.52 -3.83 8.40
CA GLU A 61 8.89 -3.36 8.59
C GLU A 61 9.75 -3.55 7.34
N THR A 62 9.62 -4.69 6.68
CA THR A 62 10.32 -4.97 5.41
C THR A 62 9.89 -3.98 4.32
N ILE A 63 8.59 -3.72 4.18
CA ILE A 63 8.09 -2.73 3.22
C ILE A 63 8.60 -1.33 3.56
N LYS A 64 8.60 -0.93 4.84
CA LYS A 64 9.14 0.37 5.27
C LYS A 64 10.64 0.51 5.01
N SER A 65 11.41 -0.55 5.21
CA SER A 65 12.86 -0.54 4.98
C SER A 65 13.19 -0.51 3.49
N GLU A 66 12.50 -1.30 2.68
CA GLU A 66 12.63 -1.27 1.21
C GLU A 66 12.18 0.09 0.65
N PHE A 67 11.07 0.64 1.14
CA PHE A 67 10.63 1.99 0.75
C PHE A 67 11.64 3.06 1.17
N SER A 68 12.25 2.93 2.36
CA SER A 68 13.32 3.84 2.78
C SER A 68 14.59 3.71 1.93
N ARG A 69 14.93 2.49 1.47
CA ARG A 69 16.04 2.26 0.54
C ARG A 69 15.75 2.90 -0.81
N LEU A 70 14.59 2.61 -1.41
CA LEU A 70 14.16 3.26 -2.65
C LEU A 70 14.16 4.79 -2.51
N ARG A 71 13.67 5.31 -1.38
CA ARG A 71 13.67 6.75 -1.11
C ARG A 71 15.08 7.34 -1.15
N ASN A 72 16.06 6.67 -0.53
CA ASN A 72 17.45 7.12 -0.52
C ASN A 72 18.12 6.97 -1.89
N ASP A 73 17.87 5.86 -2.58
CA ASP A 73 18.51 5.54 -3.87
C ASP A 73 17.99 6.43 -5.01
N PHE A 74 16.71 6.80 -4.97
CA PHE A 74 16.07 7.67 -5.96
C PHE A 74 15.96 9.14 -5.52
N GLY A 75 16.49 9.50 -4.34
CA GLY A 75 16.47 10.87 -3.83
C GLY A 75 15.07 11.43 -3.57
N LEU A 76 14.09 10.58 -3.27
CA LEU A 76 12.72 11.00 -2.99
C LEU A 76 12.65 11.64 -1.60
N VAL A 77 11.99 12.78 -1.47
CA VAL A 77 11.77 13.46 -0.19
C VAL A 77 10.31 13.34 0.23
N THR A 78 10.06 13.21 1.53
CA THR A 78 8.69 13.21 2.05
C THR A 78 8.09 14.61 1.97
N ARG A 79 6.75 14.68 1.94
CA ARG A 79 6.04 15.97 1.94
C ARG A 79 6.43 16.84 3.14
N LYS A 80 6.61 16.21 4.30
CA LYS A 80 7.04 16.89 5.53
C LYS A 80 8.46 17.46 5.43
N GLU A 81 9.39 16.72 4.83
CA GLU A 81 10.76 17.21 4.59
C GLU A 81 10.77 18.38 3.60
N TYR A 82 9.94 18.31 2.55
CA TYR A 82 9.75 19.41 1.60
C TYR A 82 9.19 20.67 2.27
N GLU A 83 8.11 20.56 3.04
CA GLU A 83 7.49 21.69 3.75
C GLU A 83 8.44 22.30 4.80
N ALA A 84 9.23 21.46 5.48
CA ALA A 84 10.27 21.96 6.41
C ALA A 84 11.36 22.75 5.68
N LEU A 85 11.75 22.31 4.47
CA LEU A 85 12.71 23.02 3.64
C LEU A 85 12.11 24.34 3.13
N GLU A 86 10.87 24.33 2.66
CA GLU A 86 10.12 25.51 2.21
C GLU A 86 10.00 26.56 3.32
N ALA A 87 9.62 26.14 4.53
CA ALA A 87 9.55 27.04 5.69
C ALA A 87 10.93 27.64 6.05
N ARG A 88 12.00 26.84 5.93
CA ARG A 88 13.36 27.31 6.18
C ARG A 88 13.83 28.29 5.11
N ILE A 89 13.48 28.06 3.84
CA ILE A 89 13.74 28.97 2.73
C ILE A 89 13.00 30.29 2.96
N ALA A 90 11.70 30.25 3.24
CA ALA A 90 10.90 31.45 3.52
C ALA A 90 11.48 32.31 4.66
N ALA A 91 11.92 31.67 5.76
CA ALA A 91 12.55 32.36 6.87
C ALA A 91 13.91 32.99 6.53
N ILE A 92 14.65 32.43 5.57
CA ILE A 92 15.92 32.99 5.08
C ILE A 92 15.64 34.14 4.12
N GLU A 93 14.68 33.98 3.21
CA GLU A 93 14.25 35.01 2.27
C GLU A 93 13.75 36.26 2.98
N GLU A 94 12.95 36.10 4.04
CA GLU A 94 12.49 37.20 4.90
C GLU A 94 13.66 37.95 5.54
N LYS A 95 14.65 37.23 6.08
CA LYS A 95 15.84 37.83 6.71
C LYS A 95 16.74 38.57 5.73
N LEU A 96 16.77 38.13 4.47
CA LEU A 96 17.56 38.74 3.41
C LEU A 96 16.79 39.83 2.64
N GLY A 97 15.52 40.07 2.98
CA GLY A 97 14.66 41.03 2.28
C GLY A 97 14.36 40.64 0.82
N ILE A 98 14.52 39.36 0.49
CA ILE A 98 14.25 38.80 -0.83
C ILE A 98 12.75 38.50 -0.86
N ARG A 99 11.99 39.24 -1.66
CA ARG A 99 10.60 38.88 -1.95
C ARG A 99 10.60 37.78 -3.01
N PRO A 100 10.05 36.59 -2.75
CA PRO A 100 10.01 35.53 -3.74
C PRO A 100 9.26 36.03 -4.98
N LYS A 101 9.89 35.93 -6.16
CA LYS A 101 9.20 36.10 -7.44
C LYS A 101 8.35 34.85 -7.66
N GLU A 102 7.15 35.10 -8.19
CA GLU A 102 6.13 34.16 -8.67
C GLU A 102 6.57 32.71 -8.93
N GLU A 103 5.69 31.81 -8.48
CA GLU A 103 5.65 30.36 -8.71
C GLU A 103 6.49 29.87 -9.89
N VAL A 104 7.53 29.08 -9.61
CA VAL A 104 8.11 28.18 -10.61
C VAL A 104 7.11 27.05 -10.82
N VAL A 105 6.20 27.25 -11.77
CA VAL A 105 5.41 26.16 -12.35
C VAL A 105 6.43 25.19 -12.97
N ILE A 106 6.57 24.02 -12.35
CA ILE A 106 7.32 22.92 -12.97
C ILE A 106 6.39 22.39 -14.07
N ASP A 107 6.56 22.90 -15.28
CA ASP A 107 5.87 22.40 -16.47
C ASP A 107 6.10 20.89 -16.58
N ALA A 108 5.12 20.09 -16.20
CA ALA A 108 4.96 18.77 -16.76
C ALA A 108 4.48 18.98 -18.21
N GLU A 109 5.43 19.24 -19.09
CA GLU A 109 5.23 19.33 -20.53
C GLU A 109 4.48 18.07 -21.01
N PRO A 110 3.27 18.17 -21.59
CA PRO A 110 2.67 17.04 -22.26
C PRO A 110 3.46 16.78 -23.55
N ALA A 111 3.95 15.55 -23.70
CA ALA A 111 4.67 15.07 -24.87
C ALA A 111 3.97 15.47 -26.19
N PRO A 112 4.71 15.96 -27.21
CA PRO A 112 4.10 16.52 -28.40
C PRO A 112 3.67 15.45 -29.40
N ALA A 113 2.54 15.77 -30.03
CA ALA A 113 2.13 15.40 -31.39
C ALA A 113 1.82 13.93 -31.68
N GLU A 114 0.56 13.66 -32.02
CA GLU A 114 0.26 12.96 -33.27
C GLU A 114 -1.02 13.52 -33.89
N ALA A 115 -0.85 14.05 -35.10
CA ALA A 115 -1.91 14.55 -35.94
C ALA A 115 -2.77 13.39 -36.47
N SER A 116 -4.09 13.52 -36.41
CA SER A 116 -5.04 12.75 -37.20
C SER A 116 -6.29 13.63 -37.37
N ALA A 117 -6.40 14.39 -38.46
CA ALA A 117 -7.02 13.99 -39.73
C ALA A 117 -8.55 14.14 -39.74
N ALA A 118 -9.06 14.54 -40.92
CA ALA A 118 -10.46 14.73 -41.33
C ALA A 118 -11.07 16.09 -40.91
N GLU A 119 -11.03 17.15 -41.72
CA GLU A 119 -11.70 17.35 -43.02
C GLU A 119 -13.23 17.47 -42.90
N THR A 120 -13.73 18.56 -43.50
CA THR A 120 -15.09 18.79 -44.03
C THR A 120 -16.18 19.48 -43.17
N THR A 121 -16.59 20.64 -43.71
CA THR A 121 -17.97 21.08 -44.02
C THR A 121 -18.86 21.79 -42.99
N GLY A 122 -19.38 22.95 -43.45
CA GLY A 122 -20.64 23.61 -43.06
C GLY A 122 -20.55 24.40 -41.75
N GLU A 123 -21.13 25.57 -41.56
CA GLU A 123 -22.18 26.28 -42.28
C GLU A 123 -22.22 27.72 -41.73
N LYS A 124 -22.52 28.69 -42.58
CA LYS A 124 -22.82 30.08 -42.21
C LYS A 124 -24.11 30.15 -41.39
N THR A 125 -24.11 30.95 -40.32
CA THR A 125 -25.20 31.79 -39.76
C THR A 125 -24.68 32.27 -38.40
N GLU A 126 -24.74 33.52 -37.97
CA GLU A 126 -25.63 34.64 -38.23
C GLU A 126 -24.90 35.95 -37.87
#